data_AF-A0A433VUT7-F1
#
_entry.id   AF-A0A433VUT7-F1
#
_cell.length_a   1.000
_cell.length_b   1.000
_cell.length_c   1.000
_cell.angle_alpha   90.00
_cell.angle_beta   90.00
_cell.angle_gamma   90.00
#
_symmetry.space_group_name_H-M   'P 1'
#
loop_
_entity.id
_entity.type
_entity.pdbx_description
1 polymer ?
#
loop_
_entity_poly.entity_id
_entity_poly.type
_entity_poly.pdbx_seq_one_letter_code
_entity_poly.pdbx_strand_id
1 'polypeptide(L)'
;MKPSNRYEQIIERIFLSKYQEGMTELDFARQDIIDVAQELGIEAPKNVGDVIYSFRYRNILPDSIKSKAPEGYSWIIRSVGRSRYRFIIVPEQFVLNR
;
A
#
# COMPACT_ATOMS: atom_id res chain seq x y z
N MET A 1 19.55 6.79 -3.17
CA MET A 1 18.49 6.12 -2.39
C MET A 1 18.11 6.99 -1.21
N LYS A 2 16.87 7.50 -1.20
CA LYS A 2 16.00 7.79 -0.04
C LYS A 2 14.68 8.42 -0.53
N PRO A 3 13.72 7.61 -0.98
CA PRO A 3 12.30 7.94 -0.83
C PRO A 3 11.50 6.85 -0.07
N SER A 4 12.15 5.79 0.44
CA SER A 4 11.46 4.66 1.09
C SER A 4 10.61 5.13 2.26
N ASN A 5 11.18 5.95 3.16
CA ASN A 5 10.44 6.46 4.32
C ASN A 5 9.20 7.28 3.92
N ARG A 6 9.26 8.10 2.86
CA ARG A 6 8.09 8.90 2.43
C ARG A 6 6.99 8.02 1.86
N TYR A 7 7.34 7.09 0.97
CA TYR A 7 6.35 6.20 0.34
C TYR A 7 5.77 5.21 1.36
N GLU A 8 6.60 4.73 2.28
CA GLU A 8 6.19 3.89 3.41
C GLU A 8 5.19 4.62 4.30
N GLN A 9 5.51 5.84 4.76
CA GLN A 9 4.59 6.65 5.58
C GLN A 9 3.23 6.85 4.90
N ILE A 10 3.22 7.17 3.60
CA ILE A 10 1.97 7.38 2.87
C ILE A 10 1.16 6.09 2.76
N ILE A 11 1.78 4.98 2.31
CA ILE A 11 1.05 3.73 2.09
C ILE A 11 0.55 3.12 3.41
N GLU A 12 1.36 3.24 4.47
CA GLU A 12 1.02 2.85 5.83
C GLU A 12 -0.15 3.66 6.36
N ARG A 13 -0.11 4.98 6.27
CA ARG A 13 -1.20 5.84 6.73
C ARG A 13 -2.51 5.58 5.99
N ILE A 14 -2.47 5.39 4.67
CA ILE A 14 -3.66 4.99 3.88
C ILE A 14 -4.23 3.68 4.41
N PHE A 15 -3.40 2.65 4.56
CA PHE A 15 -3.84 1.34 5.03
C PHE A 15 -4.45 1.43 6.43
N LEU A 16 -3.72 1.99 7.39
CA LEU A 16 -4.15 2.06 8.79
C LEU A 16 -5.38 2.94 9.00
N SER A 17 -5.61 3.95 8.13
CA SER A 17 -6.82 4.79 8.20
C SER A 17 -8.11 4.06 7.81
N LYS A 18 -8.00 2.95 7.06
CA LYS A 18 -9.14 2.22 6.48
C LYS A 18 -9.28 0.79 7.01
N TYR A 19 -8.19 0.19 7.50
CA TYR A 19 -8.17 -1.19 7.98
C TYR A 19 -9.00 -1.36 9.25
N GLN A 20 -9.73 -2.47 9.30
CA GLN A 20 -10.41 -2.98 10.49
C GLN A 20 -10.05 -4.46 10.65
N GLU A 21 -10.02 -4.94 11.89
CA GLU A 21 -9.63 -6.31 12.20
C GLU A 21 -10.48 -7.32 11.41
N GLY A 22 -9.83 -8.31 10.80
CA GLY A 22 -10.47 -9.32 9.97
C GLY A 22 -10.73 -8.93 8.51
N MET A 23 -10.39 -7.71 8.08
CA MET A 23 -10.47 -7.33 6.66
C MET A 23 -9.48 -8.12 5.81
N THR A 24 -9.95 -8.58 4.65
CA THR A 24 -9.14 -9.30 3.65
C THR A 24 -8.88 -8.47 2.40
N GLU A 25 -9.62 -7.38 2.22
CA GLU A 25 -9.41 -6.39 1.18
C GLU A 25 -9.81 -4.99 1.64
N LEU A 26 -9.14 -3.97 1.10
CA LEU A 26 -9.54 -2.58 1.25
C LEU A 26 -9.13 -1.75 0.02
N ASP A 27 -10.05 -0.90 -0.44
CA ASP A 27 -9.89 -0.07 -1.62
C ASP A 27 -9.36 1.32 -1.27
N PHE A 28 -8.55 1.86 -2.17
CA PHE A 28 -8.09 3.25 -2.12
C PHE A 28 -7.86 3.80 -3.54
N ALA A 29 -7.96 5.11 -3.67
CA ALA A 29 -7.77 5.85 -4.89
C ALA A 29 -6.36 6.47 -4.95
N ARG A 30 -5.95 6.86 -6.16
CA ARG A 30 -4.75 7.68 -6.37
C ARG A 30 -4.80 8.98 -5.56
N GLN A 31 -5.99 9.54 -5.35
CA GLN A 31 -6.16 10.78 -4.60
C GLN A 31 -5.82 10.62 -3.12
N ASP A 32 -6.09 9.46 -2.51
CA ASP A 32 -5.73 9.20 -1.10
C ASP A 32 -4.21 9.37 -0.85
N ILE A 33 -3.36 9.10 -1.85
CA ILE A 33 -1.90 9.29 -1.74
C ILE A 33 -1.52 10.77 -1.63
N ILE A 34 -2.24 11.63 -2.36
CA ILE A 34 -2.02 13.09 -2.34
C ILE A 34 -2.53 13.64 -1.02
N ASP A 35 -3.75 13.25 -0.63
CA ASP A 35 -4.41 13.75 0.58
C ASP A 35 -3.61 13.36 1.83
N VAL A 36 -3.14 12.11 1.91
CA VAL A 36 -2.30 11.65 3.01
C VAL A 36 -0.93 12.32 3.03
N ALA A 37 -0.31 12.57 1.87
CA ALA A 37 0.95 13.32 1.85
C ALA A 37 0.77 14.73 2.44
N GLN A 38 -0.34 15.40 2.10
CA GLN A 38 -0.68 16.69 2.66
C GLN A 38 -0.98 16.62 4.17
N GLU A 39 -1.76 15.63 4.61
CA GLU A 39 -2.07 15.41 6.04
C GLU A 39 -0.80 15.22 6.88
N LEU A 40 0.16 14.46 6.34
CA LEU A 40 1.45 14.19 6.97
C LEU A 40 2.45 15.36 6.87
N GLY A 41 2.11 16.44 6.16
CA GLY A 41 2.99 17.60 5.97
C GLY A 41 4.24 17.28 5.12
N ILE A 42 4.20 16.23 4.29
CA ILE A 42 5.30 15.82 3.42
C ILE A 42 5.03 16.21 1.97
N GLU A 43 6.09 16.53 1.23
CA GLU A 43 5.96 16.85 -0.20
C GLU A 43 5.35 15.65 -0.95
N ALA A 44 4.25 15.88 -1.66
CA ALA A 44 3.63 14.84 -2.48
C ALA A 44 4.61 14.32 -3.55
N PRO A 45 4.61 13.00 -3.85
CA PRO A 45 5.44 12.46 -4.92
C PRO A 45 5.13 13.13 -6.26
N LYS A 46 6.16 13.59 -6.98
CA LYS A 46 6.01 14.18 -8.32
C LYS A 46 5.23 13.28 -9.28
N ASN A 47 5.46 11.97 -9.18
CA ASN A 47 4.63 10.95 -9.79
C ASN A 47 4.01 10.05 -8.72
N VAL A 48 2.73 10.28 -8.42
CA VAL A 48 1.96 9.48 -7.45
C VAL A 48 1.96 7.98 -7.78
N GLY A 49 2.06 7.62 -9.07
CA GLY A 49 2.12 6.22 -9.50
C GLY A 49 3.36 5.48 -8.97
N ASP A 50 4.44 6.20 -8.67
CA ASP A 50 5.67 5.61 -8.16
C ASP A 50 5.50 4.97 -6.79
N VAL A 51 4.57 5.46 -5.97
CA VAL A 51 4.24 4.86 -4.66
C VAL A 51 3.69 3.44 -4.87
N ILE A 52 2.74 3.30 -5.79
CA ILE A 52 2.14 2.00 -6.11
C ILE A 52 3.15 1.08 -6.78
N TYR A 53 3.90 1.58 -7.75
CA TYR A 53 4.92 0.81 -8.46
C TYR A 53 5.99 0.28 -7.51
N SER A 54 6.43 1.13 -6.56
CA SER A 54 7.37 0.78 -5.51
C SER A 54 6.94 -0.48 -4.76
N PHE A 55 5.74 -0.49 -4.18
CA PHE A 55 5.28 -1.62 -3.35
C PHE A 55 4.74 -2.82 -4.12
N ARG A 56 4.58 -2.70 -5.45
CA ARG A 56 4.27 -3.86 -6.28
C ARG A 56 5.51 -4.65 -6.69
N TYR A 57 6.64 -3.97 -6.92
CA TYR A 57 7.76 -4.57 -7.65
C TYR A 57 9.14 -4.28 -7.08
N ARG A 58 9.30 -3.32 -6.16
CA ARG A 58 10.62 -2.82 -5.75
C ARG A 58 10.87 -2.89 -4.26
N ASN A 59 9.83 -2.66 -3.45
CA ASN A 59 9.91 -2.58 -2.01
C ASN A 59 8.85 -3.47 -1.38
N ILE A 60 9.17 -3.97 -0.20
CA ILE A 60 8.27 -4.74 0.64
C ILE A 60 7.34 -3.76 1.37
N LEU A 61 6.09 -4.16 1.63
CA LEU A 61 5.17 -3.36 2.45
C LEU A 61 5.70 -3.22 3.91
N PRO A 62 5.39 -2.11 4.60
CA PRO A 62 5.73 -1.91 6.01
C PRO A 62 5.27 -3.07 6.91
N ASP A 63 6.02 -3.32 7.99
CA ASP A 63 5.70 -4.39 8.96
C ASP A 63 4.34 -4.19 9.65
N SER A 64 3.93 -2.94 9.84
CA SER A 64 2.60 -2.56 10.37
C SER A 64 1.45 -3.01 9.48
N ILE A 65 1.66 -3.14 8.17
CA ILE A 65 0.69 -3.70 7.21
C ILE A 65 0.84 -5.22 7.17
N LYS A 66 2.06 -5.73 7.01
CA LYS A 66 2.31 -7.18 6.88
C LYS A 66 1.79 -7.97 8.08
N SER A 67 1.97 -7.45 9.29
CA SER A 67 1.49 -8.07 10.53
C SER A 67 -0.04 -8.16 10.65
N LYS A 68 -0.79 -7.52 9.74
CA LYS A 68 -2.26 -7.63 9.66
C LYS A 68 -2.73 -8.76 8.75
N ALA A 69 -1.84 -9.46 8.07
CA ALA A 69 -2.20 -10.67 7.35
C ALA A 69 -2.24 -11.86 8.32
N PRO A 70 -3.22 -12.78 8.19
CA PRO A 70 -3.21 -14.03 8.92
C PRO A 70 -2.04 -14.91 8.48
N GLU A 71 -1.69 -15.91 9.30
CA GLU A 71 -0.61 -16.85 9.01
C GLU A 71 -0.79 -17.54 7.64
N GLY A 72 0.28 -17.58 6.84
CA GLY A 72 0.28 -18.14 5.47
C GLY A 72 -0.28 -17.19 4.39
N TYR A 73 -0.60 -15.95 4.73
CA TYR A 73 -1.08 -14.93 3.81
C TYR A 73 -0.21 -13.68 3.83
N SER A 74 -0.26 -12.92 2.74
CA SER A 74 0.44 -11.65 2.59
C SER A 74 -0.42 -10.61 1.89
N TRP A 75 -0.27 -9.36 2.31
CA TRP A 75 -0.88 -8.22 1.64
C TRP A 75 -0.13 -7.88 0.34
N ILE A 76 -0.90 -7.56 -0.70
CA ILE A 76 -0.41 -7.07 -1.98
C ILE A 76 -1.26 -5.90 -2.47
N ILE A 77 -0.75 -5.10 -3.40
CA ILE A 77 -1.53 -4.04 -4.06
C ILE A 77 -1.87 -4.45 -5.49
N ARG A 78 -3.16 -4.43 -5.86
CA ARG A 78 -3.62 -4.63 -7.25
C ARG A 78 -4.39 -3.44 -7.79
N SER A 79 -4.51 -3.35 -9.11
CA SER A 79 -5.36 -2.35 -9.76
C SER A 79 -6.79 -2.88 -9.83
N VAL A 80 -7.77 -2.05 -9.50
CA VAL A 80 -9.21 -2.40 -9.59
C VAL A 80 -9.99 -1.43 -10.48
N GLY A 81 -9.27 -0.57 -11.20
CA GLY A 81 -9.85 0.35 -12.18
C GLY A 81 -8.92 1.52 -12.45
N ARG A 82 -9.41 2.49 -13.22
CA ARG A 82 -8.67 3.72 -13.49
C ARG A 82 -8.41 4.46 -12.18
N SER A 83 -7.13 4.62 -11.85
CA SER A 83 -6.66 5.34 -10.65
C SER A 83 -7.23 4.78 -9.33
N ARG A 84 -7.61 3.50 -9.30
CA ARG A 84 -8.13 2.79 -8.14
C ARG A 84 -7.34 1.52 -7.88
N TYR A 85 -7.04 1.30 -6.62
CA TYR A 85 -6.17 0.26 -6.13
C TYR A 85 -6.82 -0.45 -4.95
N ARG A 86 -6.35 -1.66 -4.69
CA ARG A 86 -6.82 -2.50 -3.59
C ARG A 86 -5.64 -3.12 -2.90
N PHE A 87 -5.57 -3.00 -1.57
CA PHE A 87 -4.83 -3.98 -0.79
C PHE A 87 -5.69 -5.23 -0.68
N ILE A 88 -5.11 -6.39 -0.92
CA ILE A 88 -5.78 -7.67 -0.77
C ILE A 88 -4.81 -8.70 -0.21
N ILE A 89 -5.28 -9.56 0.67
CA ILE A 89 -4.51 -10.72 1.12
C ILE A 89 -4.50 -11.81 0.04
N VAL A 90 -3.35 -12.44 -0.15
CA VAL A 90 -3.22 -13.64 -0.99
C VAL A 90 -2.38 -14.67 -0.23
N PRO A 91 -2.60 -15.97 -0.45
CA PRO A 91 -1.68 -16.99 0.05
C PRO A 91 -0.25 -16.68 -0.42
N GLU A 92 0.73 -16.82 0.46
CA GLU A 92 2.13 -16.42 0.20
C GLU A 92 2.72 -17.06 -1.06
N GLN A 93 2.31 -18.28 -1.38
CA GLN A 93 2.68 -18.99 -2.63
C GLN A 93 2.36 -18.22 -3.91
N PHE A 94 1.42 -17.26 -3.89
CA PHE A 94 1.06 -16.43 -5.04
C PHE A 94 1.78 -15.08 -5.09
N VAL A 95 2.56 -14.74 -4.06
CA VAL A 95 3.37 -13.51 -4.03
C VAL A 95 4.65 -13.69 -4.85
N LEU A 96 5.26 -14.89 -4.79
CA LEU A 96 6.53 -15.21 -5.46
C LEU A 96 6.43 -15.32 -6.99
N ASN A 97 5.21 -15.42 -7.53
CA ASN A 97 4.94 -15.59 -8.97
C ASN A 97 4.53 -14.28 -9.67
N ARG A 98 4.95 -13.12 -9.15
CA ARG A 98 4.61 -11.78 -9.65
C ARG A 98 5.80 -10.98 -10.12
#